data_AF-A0A968JLQ4-F1
#
_entry.id   AF-A0A968JLQ4-F1
#
_cell.length_a   1.000
_cell.length_b   1.000
_cell.length_c   1.000
_cell.angle_alpha   90.00
_cell.angle_beta   90.00
_cell.angle_gamma   90.00
#
_symmetry.space_group_name_H-M   'P 1'
#
loop_
_entity.id
_entity.type
_entity.pdbx_description
1 polymer ?
#
loop_
_entity_poly.entity_id
_entity_poly.type
_entity_poly.pdbx_seq_one_letter_code
_entity_poly.pdbx_strand_id
1 'polypeptide(L)' 'MSQAEEVCSEIAEADIIAVSVGQHGLQKVIERISEGLKLRFLRNPDKALDIIIAENMRNSDVFLRAV' A
#
# COMPACT_ATOMS: atom_id res chain seq x y z
N MET A 1 4.89 -6.31 -19.02
CA MET A 1 4.43 -5.37 -17.98
C MET A 1 5.63 -4.61 -17.48
N SER A 2 5.46 -3.37 -17.06
CA SER A 2 6.47 -2.62 -16.32
C SER A 2 6.53 -3.13 -14.86
N GLN A 3 7.66 -2.89 -14.18
CA GLN A 3 7.78 -3.22 -12.75
C GLN A 3 6.69 -2.57 -11.90
N ALA A 4 6.23 -1.37 -12.28
CA ALA A 4 5.14 -0.69 -11.58
C ALA A 4 3.81 -1.44 -11.72
N GLU A 5 3.48 -1.90 -12.92
CA GLU A 5 2.27 -2.68 -13.18
C GLU A 5 2.29 -4.03 -12.46
N GLU A 6 3.46 -4.69 -12.41
CA GLU A 6 3.64 -5.95 -11.67
C GLU A 6 3.37 -5.76 -10.18
N VAL A 7 3.98 -4.73 -9.57
CA VAL A 7 3.75 -4.40 -8.15
C VAL A 7 2.28 -4.09 -7.88
N CYS A 8 1.61 -3.32 -8.75
CA CYS A 8 0.18 -3.04 -8.61
C CYS A 8 -0.68 -4.32 -8.69
N SER A 9 -0.32 -5.27 -9.56
CA SER A 9 -1.02 -6.55 -9.64
C SER A 9 -0.83 -7.38 -8.38
N GLU A 10 0.38 -7.42 -7.81
CA GLU A 10 0.64 -8.13 -6.55
C GLU A 10 -0.18 -7.53 -5.39
N ILE A 11 -0.22 -6.19 -5.27
CA ILE A 11 -1.03 -5.50 -4.27
C ILE A 11 -2.52 -5.82 -4.47
N ALA A 12 -2.98 -5.91 -5.72
CA ALA A 12 -4.39 -6.16 -6.02
C ALA A 12 -4.85 -7.56 -5.57
N GLU A 13 -3.95 -8.54 -5.58
CA GLU A 13 -4.28 -9.93 -5.20
C GLU A 13 -4.01 -10.24 -3.72
N ALA A 14 -3.03 -9.57 -3.09
CA ALA A 14 -2.59 -9.83 -1.73
C ALA A 14 -3.71 -9.79 -0.67
N ASP A 15 -3.56 -10.56 0.41
CA ASP A 15 -4.46 -10.50 1.57
C ASP A 15 -3.95 -9.56 2.66
N ILE A 16 -2.62 -9.42 2.76
CA ILE A 16 -1.93 -8.56 3.72
C ILE A 16 -0.76 -7.89 3.00
N ILE A 17 -0.52 -6.61 3.27
CA ILE A 17 0.73 -5.92 2.92
C ILE A 17 1.40 -5.37 4.18
N ALA A 18 2.74 -5.34 4.18
CA ALA A 18 3.53 -4.74 5.24
C ALA A 18 4.60 -3.81 4.66
N VAL A 19 4.85 -2.68 5.33
CA VAL A 19 5.87 -1.70 4.91
C VAL A 19 6.87 -1.43 6.03
N SER A 20 8.16 -1.34 5.67
CA SER A 20 9.30 -1.06 6.55
C SER A 20 10.44 -0.41 5.73
N VAL A 21 10.16 0.77 5.18
CA VAL A 21 11.00 1.56 4.26
C VAL A 21 11.48 2.89 4.85
N GLY A 22 11.18 3.18 6.11
CA GLY A 22 11.50 4.44 6.78
C GLY A 22 10.55 5.58 6.37
N GLN A 23 10.47 6.63 7.19
CA GLN A 23 9.56 7.77 6.98
C GLN A 23 9.66 8.40 5.58
N HIS A 24 10.88 8.53 5.04
CA HIS A 24 11.11 9.11 3.70
C HIS A 24 10.67 8.18 2.56
N GLY A 25 10.81 6.86 2.76
CA GLY A 25 10.37 5.85 1.78
C GLY A 25 8.86 5.65 1.80
N LEU A 26 8.24 5.84 2.98
CA LEU A 26 6.83 5.57 3.20
C LEU A 26 5.93 6.38 2.26
N GLN A 27 6.19 7.68 2.08
CA GLN A 27 5.40 8.51 1.15
C GLN A 27 5.39 7.96 -0.28
N LYS A 28 6.55 7.51 -0.78
CA LYS A 28 6.66 6.97 -2.15
C LYS A 28 5.95 5.62 -2.30
N VAL A 29 5.99 4.80 -1.27
CA VAL A 29 5.34 3.47 -1.28
C VAL A 29 3.83 3.62 -1.19
N ILE A 30 3.31 4.60 -0.43
CA ILE A 30 1.87 4.86 -0.31
C ILE A 30 1.24 5.16 -1.67
N GLU A 31 1.88 5.99 -2.49
CA GLU A 31 1.38 6.30 -3.84
C GLU A 31 1.19 5.02 -4.67
N ARG A 32 2.18 4.12 -4.63
CA ARG A 32 2.12 2.81 -5.32
C ARG A 32 1.07 1.87 -4.71
N ILE A 33 0.92 1.86 -3.38
CA ILE A 33 -0.14 1.10 -2.71
C ILE A 33 -1.53 1.60 -3.15
N SER A 34 -1.72 2.91 -3.26
CA SER A 34 -2.97 3.51 -3.74
C SER A 34 -3.32 3.09 -5.16
N GLU A 35 -2.33 3.03 -6.06
CA GLU A 35 -2.52 2.51 -7.43
C GLU A 35 -2.98 1.04 -7.43
N GLY A 36 -2.31 0.20 -6.63
CA GLY A 36 -2.70 -1.20 -6.47
C GLY A 36 -4.09 -1.37 -5.84
N LEU A 37 -4.47 -0.53 -4.87
CA LEU A 37 -5.79 -0.54 -4.24
C LEU A 37 -6.91 -0.14 -5.21
N LYS A 38 -6.67 0.80 -6.13
CA LYS A 38 -7.62 1.12 -7.20
C LYS A 38 -7.86 -0.09 -8.10
N LEU A 39 -6.80 -0.80 -8.49
CA LEU A 39 -6.90 -2.03 -9.27
C LEU A 39 -7.63 -3.13 -8.49
N ARG A 40 -7.32 -3.29 -7.20
CA ARG A 40 -8.02 -4.21 -6.30
C ARG A 40 -9.51 -3.94 -6.29
N PHE A 41 -9.92 -2.69 -6.07
CA PHE A 41 -11.32 -2.30 -6.00
C PHE A 41 -12.07 -2.62 -7.30
N LEU A 42 -11.44 -2.41 -8.45
CA LEU A 42 -12.03 -2.77 -9.75
C LEU A 42 -12.20 -4.29 -9.94
N ARG A 43 -11.30 -5.10 -9.38
CA ARG A 43 -11.34 -6.57 -9.50
C ARG A 43 -12.23 -7.23 -8.46
N ASN A 44 -12.18 -6.76 -7.22
CA ASN A 44 -12.85 -7.34 -6.08
C ASN A 44 -13.15 -6.26 -5.02
N PRO A 45 -14.26 -5.51 -5.18
CA PRO A 45 -14.58 -4.36 -4.32
C PRO A 45 -14.86 -4.74 -2.87
N ASP A 46 -15.27 -5.99 -2.61
CA ASP A 46 -15.62 -6.48 -1.27
C ASP A 46 -14.43 -7.09 -0.52
N LYS A 47 -13.28 -7.26 -1.19
CA LYS A 47 -12.08 -7.84 -0.58
C LYS A 47 -11.28 -6.76 0.12
N ALA A 48 -11.46 -6.63 1.43
CA ALA A 48 -10.63 -5.77 2.27
C ALA A 48 -9.14 -6.14 2.17
N LEU A 49 -8.24 -5.19 2.42
CA LEU A 49 -6.80 -5.41 2.50
C LEU A 49 -6.30 -4.94 3.87
N ASP A 50 -5.58 -5.80 4.57
CA ASP A 50 -4.90 -5.41 5.81
C ASP A 50 -3.52 -4.82 5.50
N ILE A 51 -3.24 -3.64 6.07
CA ILE A 51 -1.99 -2.91 5.89
C ILE A 51 -1.29 -2.79 7.25
N ILE A 52 -0.09 -3.36 7.35
CA ILE A 52 0.76 -3.29 8.55
C ILE A 52 1.89 -2.28 8.30
N ILE A 53 1.94 -1.25 9.14
CA ILE A 53 2.97 -0.22 9.07
C ILE A 53 4.05 -0.56 10.11
N ALA A 54 5.09 -1.27 9.68
CA ALA A 54 6.18 -1.73 10.54
C ALA A 54 7.33 -0.71 10.55
N GLU A 55 7.01 0.53 10.91
CA GLU A 55 7.96 1.65 10.94
C GLU A 55 8.29 2.06 12.38
N ASN A 56 9.53 2.53 12.61
CA ASN A 56 9.89 3.20 13.87
C ASN A 56 9.34 4.64 13.90
N MET A 57 8.02 4.76 13.91
CA MET A 57 7.29 6.03 13.86
C MET A 57 6.21 6.05 14.95
N ARG A 58 6.08 7.18 15.64
CA ARG A 58 4.91 7.44 16.50
C ARG A 58 3.77 7.96 15.64
N ASN A 59 2.55 7.48 15.89
CA ASN A 59 1.33 7.88 15.15
C ASN A 59 1.50 7.73 13.62
N SER A 60 2.07 6.61 13.18
CA SER A 60 2.30 6.32 11.76
C SER A 60 1.02 6.31 10.94
N ASP A 61 -0.10 5.93 11.55
CA ASP A 61 -1.44 6.00 10.99
C ASP A 61 -1.87 7.44 10.64
N VAL A 62 -1.56 8.41 11.50
CA VAL A 62 -1.85 9.83 11.25
C VAL A 62 -1.02 10.35 10.09
N PHE A 63 0.25 9.98 10.02
CA PHE A 63 1.12 10.35 8.90
C PHE A 63 0.55 9.85 7.57
N LEU A 64 0.07 8.61 7.53
CA LEU A 64 -0.51 7.99 6.36
C LEU A 64 -1.83 8.58 5.90
N ARG A 65 -2.66 9.09 6.82
CA ARG A 65 -3.94 9.73 6.47
C ARG A 65 -3.78 11.15 5.94
N ALA A 66 -2.60 11.76 6.13
CA ALA A 66 -2.30 13.13 5.71
C ALA A 66 -1.75 13.24 4.28
N VAL A 67 -1.48 12.09 3.64
CA VAL A 67 -1.05 11.93 2.24
C VAL A 67 -2.14 11.23 1.45
#